data_AF-A0A931XAG3-F1
#
_entry.id   AF-A0A931XAG3-F1
#
_cell.length_a   1.000
_cell.length_b   1.000
_cell.length_c   1.000
_cell.angle_alpha   90.00
_cell.angle_beta   90.00
_cell.angle_gamma   90.00
#
_symmetry.space_group_name_H-M   'P 1'
#
loop_
_entity.id
_entity.type
_entity.pdbx_description
1 polymer ?
#
loop_
_entity_poly.entity_id
_entity_poly.type
_entity_poly.pdbx_seq_one_letter_code
_entity_poly.pdbx_strand_id
1 'polypeptide(L)' 'MEAGRWHARASAPRRQSGLRVAAEQCVSALRIATGKAMPAPGLGVDVRIKAPGLSAAALAHDDRLVHLSAFAG' A
#
# COMPACT_ATOMS: atom_id res chain seq x y z
N MET A 1 -53.37 9.47 24.49
CA MET A 1 -52.34 10.10 23.64
C MET A 1 -51.01 9.49 24.03
N GLU A 2 -50.56 8.47 23.29
CA GLU A 2 -49.35 7.72 23.62
C GLU A 2 -48.19 8.23 22.75
N ALA A 3 -47.14 8.75 23.38
CA ALA A 3 -45.98 9.29 22.70
C ALA A 3 -45.07 8.16 22.20
N GLY A 4 -44.98 8.01 20.88
CA GLY A 4 -44.12 7.04 20.22
C GLY A 4 -42.64 7.25 20.55
N ARG A 5 -42.03 6.24 21.20
CA ARG A 5 -40.61 6.18 21.54
C ARG A 5 -39.80 5.82 20.29
N TRP A 6 -39.15 6.80 19.69
CA TRP A 6 -38.22 6.59 18.58
C TRP A 6 -36.89 6.03 19.10
N HIS A 7 -36.67 4.73 18.91
CA HIS A 7 -35.35 4.14 19.16
C HIS A 7 -34.41 4.50 18.01
N ALA A 8 -33.46 5.39 18.27
CA ALA A 8 -32.36 5.67 17.35
C ALA A 8 -31.59 4.37 17.09
N ARG A 9 -31.60 3.90 15.84
CA ARG A 9 -30.73 2.78 15.43
C ARG A 9 -29.28 3.27 15.53
N ALA A 10 -28.54 2.77 16.52
CA ALA A 10 -27.10 2.92 16.57
C ALA A 10 -26.52 2.36 15.25
N SER A 11 -25.80 3.20 14.50
CA SER A 11 -25.13 2.78 13.29
C SER A 11 -24.01 1.81 13.69
N ALA A 12 -24.13 0.54 13.29
CA ALA A 12 -23.08 -0.45 13.53
C ALA A 12 -21.74 0.05 12.96
N PRO A 13 -20.61 -0.19 13.65
CA PRO A 13 -19.31 0.25 13.16
C PRO A 13 -19.05 -0.35 11.78
N ARG A 14 -18.84 0.51 10.79
CA ARG A 14 -18.48 0.11 9.43
C ARG A 14 -17.17 -0.67 9.51
N ARG A 15 -17.23 -2.01 9.34
CA ARG A 15 -16.04 -2.84 9.14
C ARG A 15 -15.23 -2.20 8.01
N GLN A 16 -13.99 -1.79 8.30
CA GLN A 16 -13.06 -1.36 7.25
C GLN A 16 -12.91 -2.49 6.23
N SER A 17 -12.96 -2.15 4.95
CA SER A 17 -12.71 -3.13 3.90
C SER A 17 -11.27 -3.64 4.03
N GLY A 18 -11.06 -4.95 3.83
CA GLY A 18 -9.72 -5.54 3.87
C GLY A 18 -8.74 -4.86 2.90
N LEU A 19 -9.24 -4.32 1.79
CA LEU A 19 -8.47 -3.55 0.82
C LEU A 19 -7.86 -2.28 1.44
N ARG A 20 -8.62 -1.55 2.26
CA ARG A 20 -8.12 -0.33 2.91
C ARG A 20 -7.00 -0.65 3.89
N VAL A 21 -7.18 -1.69 4.69
CA VAL A 21 -6.17 -2.16 5.65
C VAL A 21 -4.89 -2.58 4.91
N ALA A 22 -5.01 -3.35 3.83
CA ALA A 22 -3.86 -3.76 3.02
C ALA A 22 -3.14 -2.57 2.38
N ALA A 23 -3.89 -1.56 1.91
CA ALA A 23 -3.30 -0.33 1.37
C ALA A 23 -2.54 0.47 2.44
N GLU A 24 -3.12 0.65 3.63
CA GLU A 24 -2.48 1.33 4.76
C GLU A 24 -1.20 0.60 5.22
N GLN A 25 -1.21 -0.73 5.23
CA GLN A 25 -0.04 -1.56 5.52
C GLN A 25 1.06 -1.41 4.47
N CYS A 26 0.70 -1.44 3.18
CA CYS A 26 1.65 -1.24 2.08
C CYS A 26 2.32 0.14 2.15
N VAL A 27 1.54 1.21 2.37
CA VAL A 27 2.07 2.58 2.52
C VAL A 27 3.00 2.68 3.73
N SER A 28 2.64 2.03 4.84
CA SER A 28 3.46 2.03 6.05
C SER A 28 4.78 1.27 5.84
N ALA A 29 4.75 0.14 5.13
CA ALA A 29 5.94 -0.62 4.78
C ALA A 29 6.88 0.18 3.87
N LEU A 30 6.35 0.91 2.88
CA LEU A 30 7.14 1.78 2.00
C LEU A 30 7.89 2.89 2.75
N ARG A 31 7.33 3.43 3.84
CA ARG A 31 7.99 4.48 4.64
C ARG A 31 9.27 4.04 5.35
N ILE A 32 9.37 2.75 5.67
CA ILE A 32 10.53 2.16 6.35
C ILE A 32 11.37 1.30 5.42
N ALA A 33 11.01 1.23 4.13
CA ALA A 33 11.65 0.35 3.20
C ALA A 33 13.09 0.80 2.90
N THR A 34 13.96 -0.17 2.73
CA THR A 34 15.31 0.06 2.24
C THR A 34 15.40 -0.37 0.78
N GLY A 35 16.13 0.42 -0.01
CA GLY A 35 16.30 0.21 -1.44
C GLY A 35 17.74 -0.14 -1.79
N LYS A 36 17.92 -1.03 -2.78
CA LYS A 36 19.20 -1.23 -3.46
C LYS A 36 19.02 -0.95 -4.95
N ALA A 37 19.79 0.01 -5.46
CA ALA A 37 19.87 0.30 -6.89
C ALA A 37 20.99 -0.52 -7.53
N MET A 38 20.73 -1.05 -8.73
CA MET A 38 21.67 -1.83 -9.52
C MET A 38 21.57 -1.41 -10.99
N PRO A 39 22.70 -1.32 -11.73
CA PRO A 39 22.65 -1.09 -13.16
C PRO A 39 21.82 -2.17 -13.86
N ALA A 40 20.93 -1.77 -14.76
CA ALA A 40 20.20 -2.64 -15.67
C ALA A 40 20.64 -2.30 -17.10
N PRO A 41 21.66 -2.99 -17.65
CA PRO A 41 22.24 -2.64 -18.95
C PRO A 41 21.19 -2.56 -20.06
N GLY A 42 21.15 -1.43 -20.76
CA GLY A 42 20.16 -1.16 -21.82
C GLY A 42 18.75 -0.80 -21.34
N LEU A 43 18.49 -0.78 -20.03
CA LEU A 43 17.17 -0.56 -19.44
C LEU A 43 17.14 0.49 -18.32
N GLY A 44 18.31 0.98 -17.88
CA GLY A 44 18.45 2.01 -16.84
C GLY A 44 18.93 1.42 -15.50
N VAL A 45 18.11 1.55 -14.46
CA VAL A 45 18.42 1.16 -13.08
C VAL A 45 17.31 0.27 -12.51
N ASP A 46 17.69 -0.92 -12.05
CA ASP A 46 16.82 -1.80 -11.27
C ASP A 46 16.90 -1.44 -9.79
N VAL A 47 15.76 -1.15 -9.17
CA VAL A 47 15.64 -0.77 -7.76
C VAL A 47 14.89 -1.88 -7.04
N ARG A 48 15.57 -2.55 -6.10
CA ARG A 48 14.97 -3.57 -5.23
C ARG A 48 14.60 -2.94 -3.90
N ILE A 49 13.36 -3.10 -3.47
CA ILE A 49 12.81 -2.50 -2.27
C ILE A 49 12.36 -3.62 -1.32
N LYS A 50 12.82 -3.57 -0.07
CA LYS A 50 12.42 -4.52 0.97
C LYS A 50 11.95 -3.80 2.22
N ALA A 51 10.84 -4.27 2.77
CA ALA A 51 10.33 -3.94 4.10
C ALA A 51 9.62 -5.17 4.70
N PRO A 52 9.40 -5.22 6.02
CA PRO A 52 8.54 -6.24 6.63
C PRO A 52 7.17 -6.29 5.95
N GLY A 53 6.77 -7.47 5.46
CA GLY A 53 5.50 -7.66 4.75
C GLY A 53 5.42 -7.06 3.35
N LEU A 54 6.54 -6.58 2.78
CA LEU A 54 6.58 -5.97 1.45
C LEU A 54 7.85 -6.36 0.68
N SER A 55 7.65 -6.96 -0.50
CA SER A 55 8.70 -7.11 -1.51
C SER A 55 8.31 -6.32 -2.75
N ALA A 56 9.17 -5.39 -3.17
CA ALA A 56 8.91 -4.57 -4.35
C ALA A 56 10.15 -4.42 -5.23
N ALA A 57 9.92 -4.15 -6.51
CA ALA A 57 10.95 -3.85 -7.48
C ALA A 57 10.46 -2.79 -8.46
N ALA A 58 11.36 -1.89 -8.85
CA ALA A 58 11.09 -0.86 -9.84
C ALA A 58 12.21 -0.80 -10.87
N LEU A 59 11.84 -0.47 -12.11
CA LEU A 59 12.80 -0.12 -13.16
C LEU A 59 12.71 1.39 -13.38
N ALA A 60 13.85 2.07 -13.38
CA ALA A 60 13.96 3.49 -13.62
C ALA A 60 14.86 3.79 -14.83
N HIS A 61 14.49 4.77 -15.64
CA HIS A 61 15.24 5.25 -16.80
C HIS A 61 15.08 6.77 -16.93
N ASP A 62 16.17 7.51 -17.13
CA ASP A 62 16.18 8.99 -17.23
C ASP A 62 15.32 9.70 -16.17
N ASP A 63 15.60 9.42 -14.90
CA ASP A 63 14.88 9.98 -13.74
C ASP A 63 13.37 9.67 -13.67
N ARG A 64 12.91 8.66 -14.41
CA ARG A 64 11.50 8.21 -14.42
C ARG A 64 11.39 6.74 -14.02
N LEU A 65 10.33 6.40 -13.28
CA LEU A 65 9.94 5.00 -13.09
C LEU A 65 9.18 4.51 -14.32
N VAL A 66 9.71 3.47 -14.97
CA VAL A 66 9.07 2.84 -16.13
C VAL A 66 8.26 1.60 -15.75
N HIS A 67 8.58 0.99 -14.61
CA HIS A 67 7.83 -0.12 -14.05
C HIS A 67 7.94 -0.13 -12.53
N LEU A 68 6.86 -0.48 -11.83
CA LEU A 68 6.83 -0.72 -10.39
C LEU A 68 5.96 -1.94 -10.11
N SER A 69 6.50 -2.88 -9.36
CA SER A 69 5.80 -4.06 -8.85
C SER A 69 5.97 -4.13 -7.34
N ALA A 70 4.90 -4.44 -6.63
CA ALA A 70 4.89 -4.56 -5.18
C ALA A 70 3.97 -5.70 -4.76
N PHE A 71 4.47 -6.54 -3.87
CA PHE A 71 3.80 -7.73 -3.39
C PHE A 71 3.81 -7.73 -1.87
N ALA A 72 2.67 -8.11 -1.27
CA ALA A 72 2.65 -8.46 0.14
C ALA A 72 3.55 -9.69 0.34
N GLY A 73 4.45 -9.60 1.32
CA GLY A 73 5.43 -10.63 1.68
C GLY A 73 5.09 -11.35 2.96
#